data_AF-A0AAN8DG78-F1
#
_entry.id   AF-A0AAN8DG78-F1
#
_cell.length_a   1.000
_cell.length_b   1.000
_cell.length_c   1.000
_cell.angle_alpha   90.00
_cell.angle_beta   90.00
_cell.angle_gamma   90.00
#
_symmetry.space_group_name_H-M   'P 1'
#
loop_
_entity.id
_entity.type
_entity.pdbx_description
1 polymer ?
#
loop_
_entity_poly.entity_id
_entity_poly.type
_entity_poly.pdbx_seq_one_letter_code
_entity_poly.pdbx_strand_id
1 'polypeptide(L)'
;MAIDSQKGHMYVGTAMEVQRLPLADCNRYGDTCRDCILSRDPYCGWDRARRRCLAIPPGYNITTGTLIQNLDQSNSSVCGEAAALKQRRTSPREVLVVSNTSIFLPCPVRSFHATYRWEKDNCVKNYPCLFSGDFCVLGPAVRTPLKDGVFRCMATEDGFKVEVISFRLVNDGRLLAASLASTLGPSLLLAMATLWLH
;
A
#
# COMPACT_ATOMS: atom_id res chain seq x y z
N MET A 1 -10.83 3.44 34.12
CA MET A 1 -9.51 3.13 33.52
C MET A 1 -8.49 3.06 34.64
N ALA A 2 -7.59 2.07 34.62
CA ALA A 2 -6.51 1.89 35.59
C ALA A 2 -5.23 1.39 34.90
N ILE A 3 -4.05 1.74 35.44
CA ILE A 3 -2.74 1.33 34.89
C ILE A 3 -2.01 0.49 35.92
N ASP A 4 -1.51 -0.67 35.50
CA ASP A 4 -0.57 -1.51 36.24
C ASP A 4 0.81 -1.36 35.59
N SER A 5 1.62 -0.44 36.11
CA SER A 5 2.96 -0.16 35.61
C SER A 5 3.96 -1.29 35.88
N GLN A 6 3.71 -2.13 36.90
CA GLN A 6 4.57 -3.26 37.21
C GLN A 6 4.39 -4.39 36.20
N LYS A 7 3.14 -4.65 35.78
CA LYS A 7 2.84 -5.66 34.75
C LYS A 7 2.83 -5.11 33.34
N GLY A 8 2.91 -3.80 33.15
CA GLY A 8 2.93 -3.18 31.82
C GLY A 8 1.57 -3.23 31.11
N HIS A 9 0.47 -3.06 31.85
CA HIS A 9 -0.88 -3.16 31.30
C HIS A 9 -1.79 -1.99 31.70
N MET A 10 -2.77 -1.73 30.86
CA MET A 10 -3.84 -0.77 31.05
C MET A 10 -5.18 -1.51 31.03
N TYR A 11 -6.02 -1.24 32.02
CA TYR A 11 -7.34 -1.83 32.16
C TYR A 11 -8.40 -0.77 31.87
N VAL A 12 -9.24 -1.04 30.89
CA VAL A 12 -10.33 -0.17 30.46
C VAL A 12 -11.64 -0.89 30.73
N GLY A 13 -12.54 -0.27 31.49
CA GLY A 13 -13.87 -0.81 31.79
C GLY A 13 -14.94 -0.04 31.07
N THR A 14 -15.90 -0.75 30.50
CA THR A 14 -17.16 -0.24 29.96
C THR A 14 -18.32 -0.78 30.80
N ALA A 15 -19.56 -0.43 30.46
CA ALA A 15 -20.74 -1.02 31.11
C ALA A 15 -20.89 -2.53 30.84
N MET A 16 -20.25 -3.05 29.80
CA MET A 16 -20.42 -4.44 29.34
C MET A 16 -19.20 -5.32 29.64
N GLU A 17 -17.99 -4.75 29.65
CA GLU A 17 -16.76 -5.53 29.75
C GLU A 17 -15.59 -4.76 30.37
N VAL A 18 -14.55 -5.49 30.77
CA VAL A 18 -13.24 -4.95 31.11
C VAL A 18 -12.21 -5.53 30.15
N GLN A 19 -11.50 -4.66 29.44
CA GLN A 19 -10.44 -5.03 28.53
C GLN A 19 -9.08 -4.70 29.13
N ARG A 20 -8.13 -5.64 28.98
CA ARG A 20 -6.73 -5.47 29.37
C ARG A 20 -5.88 -5.25 28.12
N LEU A 21 -5.20 -4.13 28.05
CA LEU A 21 -4.35 -3.71 26.93
C LEU A 21 -2.88 -3.66 27.38
N PRO A 22 -1.92 -4.16 26.59
CA PRO A 22 -0.51 -3.97 26.89
C PRO A 22 -0.13 -2.49 26.70
N LEU A 23 0.78 -1.97 27.52
CA LEU A 23 1.31 -0.61 27.36
C LEU A 23 2.26 -0.48 26.16
N ALA A 24 2.79 -1.60 25.67
CA ALA A 24 3.73 -1.65 24.56
C ALA A 24 3.26 -2.67 23.52
N ASP A 25 3.05 -2.22 22.27
CA ASP A 25 2.74 -3.08 21.13
C ASP A 25 3.74 -2.85 19.99
N CYS A 26 5.02 -3.02 20.30
CA CYS A 26 6.11 -2.58 19.42
C CYS A 26 6.18 -3.33 18.07
N ASN A 27 5.63 -4.54 18.00
CA ASN A 27 5.64 -5.34 16.76
C ASN A 27 4.87 -4.66 15.62
N ARG A 28 3.92 -3.76 15.92
CA ARG A 28 3.17 -3.02 14.91
C ARG A 28 4.04 -2.03 14.11
N TYR A 29 5.17 -1.59 14.66
CA TYR A 29 6.06 -0.62 14.03
C TYR A 29 6.97 -1.23 12.97
N GLY A 30 6.74 -2.47 12.54
CA GLY A 30 7.40 -3.09 11.40
C GLY A 30 8.83 -3.58 11.63
N ASP A 31 9.49 -3.94 10.54
CA ASP A 31 10.76 -4.68 10.52
C ASP A 31 11.94 -3.80 10.08
N THR A 32 11.84 -2.49 10.25
CA THR A 32 12.96 -1.58 9.98
C THR A 32 13.25 -0.72 11.19
N CYS A 33 14.53 -0.43 11.42
CA CYS A 33 14.96 0.47 12.48
C CYS A 33 14.22 1.80 12.39
N ARG A 34 14.06 2.32 11.19
CA ARG A 34 13.43 3.61 10.98
C ARG A 34 11.96 3.61 11.37
N ASP A 35 11.20 2.60 10.98
CA ASP A 35 9.77 2.49 11.34
C ASP A 35 9.62 2.39 12.88
N CYS A 36 10.53 1.67 13.55
CA CYS A 36 10.57 1.57 15.01
C CYS A 36 10.92 2.90 15.71
N ILE A 37 11.91 3.63 15.20
CA ILE A 37 12.34 4.90 15.82
C ILE A 37 11.35 6.03 15.56
N LEU A 38 10.74 6.07 14.37
CA LEU A 38 9.74 7.08 14.03
C LEU A 38 8.42 6.90 14.79
N SER A 39 8.16 5.73 15.39
CA SER A 39 7.00 5.58 16.27
C SER A 39 7.07 6.44 17.53
N ARG A 40 8.29 6.80 17.95
CA ARG A 40 8.56 7.59 19.17
C ARG A 40 7.87 7.01 20.42
N ASP A 41 7.65 5.70 20.42
CA ASP A 41 7.01 5.00 21.53
C ASP A 41 8.05 4.78 22.65
N PRO A 42 7.87 5.39 23.84
CA PRO A 42 8.82 5.28 24.94
C PRO A 42 8.98 3.85 25.45
N TYR A 43 8.03 2.94 25.16
CA TYR A 43 8.13 1.54 25.55
C TYR A 43 8.84 0.66 24.52
N CYS A 44 9.23 1.20 23.36
CA CYS A 44 9.76 0.43 22.24
C CYS A 44 11.17 0.83 21.83
N GLY A 45 11.96 -0.16 21.44
CA GLY A 45 13.32 0.03 20.92
C GLY A 45 13.65 -0.97 19.81
N TRP A 46 14.59 -0.59 18.95
CA TRP A 46 15.05 -1.40 17.84
C TRP A 46 16.21 -2.31 18.25
N ASP A 47 16.05 -3.61 18.05
CA ASP A 47 17.12 -4.59 18.21
C ASP A 47 17.82 -4.82 16.85
N ARG A 48 19.10 -4.40 16.73
CA ARG A 48 19.88 -4.59 15.50
C ARG A 48 20.12 -6.06 15.15
N ALA A 49 20.31 -6.92 16.15
CA ALA A 49 20.64 -8.32 15.94
C ALA A 49 19.41 -9.10 15.45
N ARG A 50 18.25 -8.84 16.06
CA ARG A 50 16.98 -9.48 15.68
C ARG A 50 16.29 -8.80 14.51
N ARG A 51 16.71 -7.58 14.16
CA ARG A 51 16.08 -6.72 13.15
C ARG A 51 14.58 -6.54 13.39
N ARG A 52 14.20 -6.23 14.64
CA ARG A 52 12.80 -6.05 15.04
C ARG A 52 12.66 -4.93 16.06
N CYS A 53 11.50 -4.29 16.04
CA CYS A 53 11.06 -3.38 17.10
C CYS A 53 10.49 -4.19 18.27
N LEU A 54 11.05 -4.01 19.46
CA LEU A 54 10.73 -4.80 20.65
C LEU A 54 10.38 -3.90 21.83
N ALA A 55 9.59 -4.44 22.75
CA ALA A 55 9.30 -3.78 24.02
C ALA A 55 10.58 -3.72 24.87
N ILE A 56 10.81 -2.56 25.49
CA ILE A 56 11.90 -2.35 26.43
C ILE A 56 11.54 -3.05 27.75
N PRO A 57 12.34 -4.03 28.21
CA PRO A 57 12.04 -4.73 29.46
C PRO A 57 12.08 -3.80 30.69
N PRO A 58 11.31 -4.09 31.75
CA PRO A 58 11.42 -3.37 33.01
C PRO A 58 12.85 -3.41 33.55
N GLY A 59 13.37 -2.28 34.02
CA GLY A 59 14.74 -2.17 34.56
C GLY A 59 15.85 -2.23 33.50
N TYR A 60 15.51 -2.18 32.21
CA TYR A 60 16.49 -2.16 31.13
C TYR A 60 17.31 -0.87 31.16
N ASN A 61 18.64 -1.00 31.19
CA ASN A 61 19.54 0.14 31.10
C ASN A 61 19.86 0.42 29.62
N ILE A 62 19.34 1.54 29.12
CA ILE A 62 19.49 1.92 27.71
C ILE A 62 20.93 2.29 27.32
N THR A 63 21.74 2.77 28.26
CA THR A 63 23.12 3.19 28.03
C THR A 63 24.06 2.00 27.80
N THR A 64 23.81 0.89 28.50
CA THR A 64 24.55 -0.37 28.34
C THR A 64 23.84 -1.36 27.42
N GLY A 65 22.60 -1.03 27.04
CA GLY A 65 21.72 -1.87 26.23
C GLY A 65 22.10 -1.91 24.76
N THR A 66 21.58 -2.92 24.07
CA THR A 66 21.65 -3.10 22.61
C THR A 66 20.45 -2.53 21.86
N LEU A 67 19.36 -2.20 22.57
CA LEU A 67 18.16 -1.60 21.98
C LEU A 67 18.42 -0.13 21.65
N ILE A 68 18.04 0.25 20.44
CA ILE A 68 18.16 1.62 19.96
C ILE A 68 16.82 2.30 20.09
N GLN A 69 16.79 3.46 20.73
CA GLN A 69 15.61 4.29 20.82
C GLN A 69 16.00 5.74 20.57
N ASN A 70 15.10 6.51 19.97
CA ASN A 70 15.20 7.96 19.91
C ASN A 70 13.79 8.54 20.00
N LEU A 71 13.54 9.34 21.03
CA LEU A 71 12.25 10.03 21.24
C LEU A 71 12.28 11.47 20.70
N ASP A 72 13.48 12.00 20.42
CA ASP A 72 13.67 13.35 19.93
C ASP A 72 13.36 13.46 18.43
N GLN A 73 12.80 14.61 18.05
CA GLN A 73 11.99 14.80 16.85
C GLN A 73 12.68 14.52 15.50
N SER A 74 14.00 14.48 15.37
CA SER A 74 14.60 14.65 14.04
C SER A 74 15.59 13.60 13.54
N ASN A 75 16.09 12.68 14.37
CA ASN A 75 17.28 11.93 13.96
C ASN A 75 17.15 10.41 13.97
N SER A 76 16.65 9.87 12.85
CA SER A 76 16.84 8.45 12.52
C SER A 76 18.29 8.10 12.18
N SER A 77 19.26 9.05 12.25
CA SER A 77 20.68 8.76 12.00
C SER A 77 21.20 7.64 12.89
N VAL A 78 20.60 7.44 14.06
CA VAL A 78 20.93 6.35 14.97
C VAL A 78 20.75 4.98 14.29
N CYS A 79 19.89 4.86 13.28
CA CYS A 79 19.75 3.64 12.47
C CYS A 79 20.92 3.39 11.51
N GLY A 80 21.79 4.37 11.28
CA GLY A 80 22.90 4.34 10.31
C GLY A 80 22.48 4.76 8.90
N GLU A 81 23.39 5.39 8.15
CA GLU A 81 23.14 5.99 6.82
C GLU A 81 22.74 4.97 5.75
N ALA A 82 23.26 3.73 5.82
CA ALA A 82 22.94 2.66 4.87
C ALA A 82 21.45 2.24 4.88
N ALA A 83 20.73 2.50 5.98
CA ALA A 83 19.29 2.25 6.08
C ALA A 83 18.44 3.44 5.58
N ALA A 84 19.02 4.65 5.50
CA ALA A 84 18.30 5.86 5.10
C ALA A 84 18.13 6.00 3.58
N LEU A 85 18.98 5.34 2.77
CA LEU A 85 19.07 5.59 1.33
C LEU A 85 18.50 4.49 0.43
N LYS A 86 18.24 3.27 0.96
CA LYS A 86 17.50 2.28 0.19
C LYS A 86 16.02 2.62 0.29
N GLN A 87 15.58 3.54 -0.58
CA GLN A 87 14.18 3.79 -0.84
C GLN A 87 13.51 2.41 -1.05
N ARG A 88 12.67 2.00 -0.10
CA ARG A 88 12.03 0.69 -0.12
C ARG A 88 11.24 0.61 -1.42
N ARG A 89 11.71 -0.16 -2.39
CA ARG A 89 10.96 -0.43 -3.62
C ARG A 89 10.16 -1.69 -3.39
N THR A 90 8.85 -1.59 -3.56
CA THR A 90 7.98 -2.76 -3.59
C THR A 90 7.99 -3.36 -4.99
N SER A 91 7.77 -4.66 -5.10
CA SER A 91 7.45 -5.26 -6.39
C SER A 91 6.02 -4.85 -6.78
N PRO A 92 5.81 -4.24 -7.96
CA PRO A 92 4.47 -3.85 -8.39
C PRO A 92 3.56 -5.06 -8.51
N ARG A 93 2.40 -5.02 -7.84
CA ARG A 93 1.35 -6.03 -7.99
C ARG A 93 0.61 -5.80 -9.29
N GLU A 94 0.52 -6.81 -10.15
CA GLU A 94 -0.21 -6.68 -11.41
C GLU A 94 -1.73 -6.68 -11.17
N VAL A 95 -2.43 -5.78 -11.85
CA VAL A 95 -3.88 -5.66 -11.83
C VAL A 95 -4.36 -5.52 -13.26
N LEU A 96 -5.17 -6.49 -13.69
CA LEU A 96 -5.78 -6.50 -15.00
C LEU A 96 -6.97 -5.55 -15.02
N VAL A 97 -6.95 -4.62 -15.96
CA VAL A 97 -8.02 -3.64 -16.17
C VAL A 97 -8.88 -4.10 -17.34
N VAL A 98 -10.13 -4.46 -17.05
CA VAL A 98 -11.13 -4.73 -18.07
C VAL A 98 -11.74 -3.40 -18.51
N SER A 99 -11.91 -3.23 -19.83
CA SER A 99 -12.56 -2.04 -20.40
C SER A 99 -13.93 -1.81 -19.74
N ASN A 100 -14.27 -0.56 -19.44
CA ASN A 100 -15.50 -0.13 -18.75
C ASN A 100 -15.66 -0.54 -17.28
N THR A 101 -14.60 -0.96 -16.59
CA THR A 101 -14.63 -1.19 -15.13
C THR A 101 -13.92 -0.06 -14.36
N SER A 102 -14.45 0.26 -13.17
CA SER A 102 -13.80 1.19 -12.24
C SER A 102 -12.93 0.40 -11.26
N ILE A 103 -11.65 0.75 -11.16
CA ILE A 103 -10.70 0.08 -10.28
C ILE A 103 -10.24 1.04 -9.19
N PHE A 104 -10.14 0.50 -7.98
CA PHE A 104 -9.62 1.20 -6.81
C PHE A 104 -8.33 0.53 -6.35
N LEU A 105 -7.29 1.33 -6.13
CA LEU A 105 -6.02 0.84 -5.61
C LEU A 105 -5.91 1.19 -4.12
N PRO A 106 -5.94 0.20 -3.22
CA PRO A 106 -5.83 0.46 -1.79
C PRO A 106 -4.37 0.66 -1.38
N CYS A 107 -4.10 1.66 -0.55
CA CYS A 107 -2.83 1.82 0.14
C CYS A 107 -3.06 1.82 1.65
N PRO A 108 -2.48 0.87 2.41
CA PRO A 108 -2.63 0.85 3.87
C PRO A 108 -1.92 2.04 4.52
N VAL A 109 -2.61 2.71 5.43
CA VAL A 109 -2.05 3.78 6.26
C VAL A 109 -1.29 3.14 7.41
N ARG A 110 0.02 3.39 7.47
CA ARG A 110 0.92 2.91 8.53
C ARG A 110 1.17 3.95 9.61
N SER A 111 1.14 5.23 9.24
CA SER A 111 1.27 6.38 10.14
C SER A 111 0.21 7.40 9.76
N PHE A 112 -0.65 7.76 10.71
CA PHE A 112 -1.64 8.83 10.51
C PHE A 112 -1.04 10.24 10.58
N HIS A 113 0.25 10.35 10.96
CA HIS A 113 1.01 11.60 10.89
C HIS A 113 1.65 11.81 9.51
N ALA A 114 1.76 10.77 8.69
CA ALA A 114 2.30 10.86 7.35
C ALA A 114 1.27 11.41 6.33
N THR A 115 1.76 12.18 5.37
CA THR A 115 0.98 12.58 4.18
C THR A 115 1.09 11.53 3.09
N TYR A 116 -0.03 11.13 2.51
CA TYR A 116 -0.08 10.12 1.46
C TYR A 116 -0.43 10.72 0.10
N ARG A 117 0.22 10.21 -0.95
CA ARG A 117 -0.03 10.58 -2.35
C ARG A 117 0.23 9.42 -3.29
N TRP A 118 -0.47 9.40 -4.40
CA TRP A 118 -0.22 8.44 -5.48
C TRP A 118 0.62 9.08 -6.57
N GLU A 119 1.62 8.35 -7.05
CA GLU A 119 2.56 8.82 -8.05
C GLU A 119 2.66 7.86 -9.22
N LYS A 120 2.75 8.41 -10.44
CA LYS A 120 2.97 7.68 -11.69
C LYS A 120 4.04 8.38 -12.52
N ASP A 121 4.67 7.63 -13.42
CA ASP A 121 5.63 8.15 -14.41
C ASP A 121 6.81 8.88 -13.73
N ASN A 122 7.43 8.26 -12.72
CA ASN A 122 8.56 8.82 -11.96
C ASN A 122 8.29 10.20 -11.32
N CYS A 123 7.18 10.31 -10.58
CA CYS A 123 6.72 11.52 -9.88
C CYS A 123 6.17 12.64 -10.77
N VAL A 124 6.09 12.45 -12.10
CA VAL A 124 5.55 13.47 -13.02
C VAL A 124 4.05 13.67 -12.81
N LYS A 125 3.33 12.59 -12.53
CA LYS A 125 1.89 12.63 -12.25
C LYS A 125 1.64 12.31 -10.79
N ASN A 126 0.92 13.21 -10.12
CA ASN A 126 0.51 13.08 -8.73
C ASN A 126 -1.02 13.01 -8.68
N TYR A 127 -1.53 12.07 -7.88
CA TYR A 127 -2.96 11.88 -7.68
C TYR A 127 -3.26 11.96 -6.18
N PRO A 128 -4.34 12.68 -5.80
CA PRO A 128 -4.81 12.67 -4.43
C PRO A 128 -5.31 11.26 -4.08
N CYS A 129 -5.33 10.94 -2.79
CA CYS A 129 -6.03 9.75 -2.32
C CYS A 129 -7.23 10.12 -1.46
N LEU A 130 -8.19 9.20 -1.43
CA LEU A 130 -9.36 9.26 -0.59
C LEU A 130 -9.13 8.37 0.63
N PHE A 131 -9.20 8.94 1.83
CA PHE A 131 -9.11 8.16 3.06
C PHE A 131 -10.43 7.44 3.33
N SER A 132 -10.34 6.13 3.59
CA SER A 132 -11.46 5.26 3.94
C SER A 132 -10.98 4.29 5.03
N GLY A 133 -11.19 4.67 6.29
CA GLY A 133 -10.63 3.96 7.45
C GLY A 133 -9.10 3.95 7.41
N ASP A 134 -8.50 2.77 7.51
CA ASP A 134 -7.04 2.58 7.53
C ASP A 134 -6.41 2.55 6.12
N PHE A 135 -7.12 3.03 5.10
CA PHE A 135 -6.65 3.01 3.71
C PHE A 135 -6.75 4.38 3.03
N CYS A 136 -5.72 4.69 2.25
CA CYS A 136 -5.64 5.80 1.32
C CYS A 136 -5.82 5.25 -0.10
N VAL A 137 -7.03 5.40 -0.66
CA VAL A 137 -7.46 4.72 -1.88
C VAL A 137 -7.30 5.64 -3.09
N LEU A 138 -6.71 5.13 -4.17
CA LEU A 138 -6.77 5.78 -5.49
C LEU A 138 -7.97 5.23 -6.26
N GLY A 139 -8.90 6.10 -6.61
CA GLY A 139 -10.03 5.77 -7.49
C GLY A 139 -9.86 6.39 -8.89
N PRO A 140 -10.68 5.94 -9.86
CA PRO A 140 -10.74 6.58 -11.17
C PRO A 140 -11.44 7.94 -11.06
N ALA A 141 -10.87 8.96 -11.69
CA ALA A 141 -11.49 10.28 -11.81
C ALA A 141 -11.89 10.58 -13.25
N VAL A 142 -13.00 11.29 -13.45
CA VAL A 142 -13.59 11.60 -14.77
C VAL A 142 -12.58 12.23 -15.74
N ARG A 143 -11.65 13.05 -15.22
CA ARG A 143 -10.66 13.77 -16.04
C ARG A 143 -9.32 13.03 -16.20
N THR A 144 -9.14 11.93 -15.49
CA THR A 144 -7.90 11.15 -15.46
C THR A 144 -8.22 9.68 -15.15
N PRO A 145 -8.82 8.94 -16.10
CA PRO A 145 -9.02 7.51 -15.92
C PRO A 145 -7.67 6.84 -15.66
N LEU A 146 -7.67 5.83 -14.78
CA LEU A 146 -6.48 5.07 -14.46
C LEU A 146 -6.07 4.25 -15.70
N LYS A 147 -5.11 4.79 -16.45
CA LYS A 147 -4.50 4.12 -17.61
C LYS A 147 -3.44 3.11 -17.19
N ASP A 148 -2.94 2.35 -18.14
CA ASP A 148 -1.83 1.42 -17.96
C ASP A 148 -0.57 2.10 -17.39
N GLY A 149 0.21 1.30 -16.65
CA GLY A 149 1.47 1.72 -16.04
C GLY A 149 1.55 1.45 -14.54
N VAL A 150 2.61 1.96 -13.91
CA VAL A 150 2.92 1.67 -12.50
C VAL A 150 2.55 2.83 -11.60
N PHE A 151 1.60 2.59 -10.70
CA PHE A 151 1.15 3.53 -9.67
C PHE A 151 1.81 3.17 -8.34
N ARG A 152 2.28 4.19 -7.62
CA ARG A 152 2.98 4.05 -6.34
C ARG A 152 2.30 4.87 -5.29
N CYS A 153 1.96 4.24 -4.17
CA CYS A 153 1.53 4.97 -2.99
C CYS A 153 2.76 5.38 -2.19
N MET A 154 2.92 6.69 -2.00
CA MET A 154 4.03 7.28 -1.27
C MET A 154 3.52 7.90 0.04
N ALA A 155 4.13 7.50 1.15
CA ALA A 155 3.96 8.16 2.44
C ALA A 155 5.13 9.11 2.69
N THR A 156 4.85 10.32 3.16
CA THR A 156 5.86 11.32 3.51
C THR A 156 5.66 11.79 4.95
N GLU A 157 6.68 11.67 5.78
CA GLU A 157 6.67 12.09 7.19
C GLU A 157 8.03 12.69 7.53
N ASP A 158 8.05 13.88 8.11
CA ASP A 158 9.28 14.62 8.48
C ASP A 158 10.33 14.69 7.36
N GLY A 159 9.87 14.91 6.12
CA GLY A 159 10.73 15.01 4.92
C GLY A 159 11.18 13.66 4.35
N PHE A 160 10.87 12.54 5.01
CA PHE A 160 11.19 11.20 4.54
C PHE A 160 10.05 10.62 3.72
N LYS A 161 10.37 10.19 2.49
CA LYS A 161 9.40 9.67 1.53
C LYS A 161 9.65 8.18 1.28
N VAL A 162 8.64 7.35 1.55
CA VAL A 162 8.70 5.89 1.40
C VAL A 162 7.59 5.38 0.49
N GLU A 163 7.90 4.38 -0.33
CA GLU A 163 6.89 3.65 -1.11
C GLU A 163 6.25 2.60 -0.20
N VAL A 164 4.93 2.70 -0.02
CA VAL A 164 4.17 1.76 0.82
C VAL A 164 3.75 0.53 0.02
N ILE A 165 3.29 0.75 -1.20
CA ILE A 165 2.84 -0.28 -2.14
C ILE A 165 2.87 0.27 -3.57
N SER A 166 3.05 -0.62 -4.54
CA SER A 166 2.93 -0.28 -5.96
C SER A 166 2.08 -1.31 -6.73
N PHE A 167 1.40 -0.82 -7.76
CA PHE A 167 0.54 -1.61 -8.64
C PHE A 167 0.90 -1.35 -10.09
N ARG A 168 0.88 -2.39 -10.93
CA ARG A 168 1.01 -2.29 -12.38
C ARG A 168 -0.35 -2.56 -13.02
N LEU A 169 -0.95 -1.54 -13.61
CA LEU A 169 -2.16 -1.68 -14.40
C LEU A 169 -1.80 -2.15 -15.80
N VAL A 170 -2.40 -3.25 -16.23
CA VAL A 170 -2.28 -3.81 -17.58
C VAL A 170 -3.67 -3.87 -18.18
N ASN A 171 -3.87 -3.30 -19.37
CA ASN A 171 -5.14 -3.38 -20.07
C ASN A 171 -5.26 -4.77 -20.71
N ASP A 172 -6.37 -5.47 -20.48
CA ASP A 172 -6.54 -6.88 -20.89
C ASP A 172 -6.60 -7.06 -22.43
N GLY A 173 -6.68 -5.98 -23.22
CA GLY A 173 -6.49 -6.03 -24.68
C GLY A 173 -7.47 -6.91 -25.47
N ARG A 174 -8.35 -7.68 -24.81
CA ARG A 174 -9.43 -8.43 -25.42
C ARG A 174 -10.50 -7.46 -25.90
N LEU A 175 -10.26 -6.96 -27.11
CA LEU A 175 -11.35 -6.61 -28.02
C LEU A 175 -12.29 -7.83 -28.02
N LEU A 176 -13.55 -7.64 -27.60
CA LEU A 176 -14.60 -8.56 -28.01
C LEU A 176 -14.54 -8.56 -29.54
N ALA A 177 -13.97 -9.61 -30.12
CA ALA A 177 -14.05 -9.84 -31.54
C ALA A 177 -15.53 -9.97 -31.85
N ALA A 178 -16.17 -8.87 -32.25
CA ALA A 178 -17.47 -8.91 -32.85
C ALA A 178 -17.27 -9.74 -34.11
N SER A 179 -17.67 -11.01 -34.06
CA SER A 179 -17.62 -11.90 -35.20
C SER A 179 -18.62 -11.37 -36.23
N LEU A 180 -18.17 -10.49 -37.11
CA LEU A 180 -18.81 -10.26 -38.40
C LEU A 180 -18.53 -11.50 -39.24
N ALA A 181 -19.24 -12.59 -38.97
CA ALA A 181 -19.37 -13.68 -39.91
C ALA A 181 -20.24 -13.17 -41.07
N SER A 182 -19.59 -12.49 -42.03
CA SER A 182 -20.18 -12.18 -43.32
C SER A 182 -20.35 -13.50 -44.08
N THR A 183 -21.54 -14.09 -44.00
CA THR A 183 -21.94 -15.19 -44.88
C THR A 183 -22.27 -14.62 -46.25
N LEU A 184 -21.24 -14.38 -47.07
CA LEU A 184 -21.43 -14.33 -48.53
C LEU A 184 -21.73 -15.76 -48.99
N GLY A 185 -23.02 -16.07 -49.08
CA GLY A 185 -23.50 -17.32 -49.65
C GLY A 185 -23.14 -17.40 -51.15
N PRO A 186 -22.77 -18.60 -51.67
CA PRO A 186 -22.46 -18.76 -53.08
C PRO A 186 -23.75 -18.68 -53.91
N SER A 187 -23.79 -17.74 -54.85
CA SER A 187 -24.82 -17.65 -55.88
C SER A 187 -24.76 -18.89 -56.78
N LEU A 188 -25.71 -19.81 -56.61
CA LEU A 188 -25.92 -20.96 -57.49
C LEU A 188 -26.38 -20.48 -58.87
N LEU A 189 -25.61 -20.83 -59.90
CA LEU A 189 -25.94 -20.69 -61.30
C LEU A 189 -27.15 -21.59 -61.66
N LEU A 190 -28.21 -20.97 -62.18
CA LEU A 190 -29.27 -21.65 -62.93
C LEU A 190 -29.37 -20.99 -64.30
N ALA A 191 -28.64 -21.53 -65.28
CA ALA A 191 -28.90 -21.26 -66.69
C ALA A 191 -29.89 -22.33 -67.18
N MET A 192 -31.16 -21.95 -67.29
CA MET A 192 -32.20 -22.79 -67.90
C MET A 192 -32.05 -22.78 -69.42
N ALA A 193 -32.07 -23.98 -69.99
CA ALA A 193 -32.01 -24.23 -71.43
C ALA A 193 -33.14 -23.48 -72.17
N THR A 194 -32.76 -22.84 -73.27
CA THR A 194 -33.66 -22.11 -74.18
C THR A 194 -34.63 -23.07 -74.86
N LEU A 195 -35.92 -22.72 -74.78
CA LEU A 195 -37.01 -23.32 -75.56
C LEU A 195 -36.77 -23.16 -77.06
N TRP A 196 -37.10 -24.24 -77.76
CA TRP A 196 -37.51 -24.27 -79.15
C TRP A 196 -38.63 -23.27 -79.44
N LEU A 197 -38.58 -22.54 -80.57
CA LEU A 197 -39.72 -22.33 -81.47
C LEU A 197 -39.31 -21.50 -82.71
N HIS A 198 -39.70 -22.04 -83.88
CA HIS A 198 -39.66 -21.54 -85.25
C HIS A 198 -38.32 -21.63 -86.00
#